data_AF-A0A351Y3W3-F1
#
_entry.id   AF-A0A351Y3W3-F1
#
_cell.length_a   1.000
_cell.length_b   1.000
_cell.length_c   1.000
_cell.angle_alpha   90.00
_cell.angle_beta   90.00
_cell.angle_gamma   90.00
#
_symmetry.space_group_name_H-M   'P 1'
#
loop_
_entity.id
_entity.type
_entity.pdbx_description
1 polymer ?
#
loop_
_entity_poly.entity_id
_entity_poly.type
_entity_poly.pdbx_seq_one_letter_code
_entity_poly.pdbx_strand_id
1 'polypeptide(L)'
;MFTDYYALDKNNAYYKGGIITGADPQTFKVFNDYYAVDKNNAYYKREIIAGADSTTFAVFADNESYATDKNNVYNDNAIIQGADPKTFTP
;
A
#
# COMPACT_ATOMS: atom_id res chain seq x y z
N MET A 1 14.50 -3.18 -2.56
CA MET A 1 14.67 -4.31 -1.62
C MET A 1 13.29 -4.78 -1.25
N PHE A 2 13.04 -6.08 -1.29
CA PHE A 2 11.88 -6.64 -0.60
C PHE A 2 12.18 -6.50 0.89
N THR A 3 11.29 -5.87 1.65
CA THR A 3 11.33 -5.88 3.11
C THR A 3 11.22 -7.33 3.59
N ASP A 4 11.76 -7.68 4.75
CA ASP A 4 11.71 -9.05 5.29
C ASP A 4 10.28 -9.57 5.53
N TYR A 5 9.26 -8.70 5.41
CA TYR A 5 7.85 -9.04 5.58
C TYR A 5 7.14 -9.50 4.31
N TYR A 6 7.56 -9.06 3.13
CA TYR A 6 6.88 -9.37 1.88
C TYR A 6 7.66 -10.41 1.08
N ALA A 7 6.95 -11.38 0.52
CA ALA A 7 7.51 -12.36 -0.40
C ALA A 7 6.59 -12.52 -1.61
N LEU A 8 7.16 -12.91 -2.74
CA LEU A 8 6.42 -13.17 -3.98
C LEU A 8 6.83 -14.54 -4.53
N ASP A 9 5.88 -15.23 -5.13
CA ASP A 9 6.15 -16.29 -6.10
C ASP A 9 5.40 -16.00 -7.42
N LYS A 10 5.40 -16.95 -8.36
CA LYS A 10 4.74 -16.77 -9.66
C LYS A 10 3.22 -16.60 -9.59
N ASN A 11 2.59 -17.03 -8.50
CA ASN A 11 1.14 -17.14 -8.33
C ASN A 11 0.61 -16.18 -7.25
N ASN A 12 1.40 -15.89 -6.22
CA ASN A 12 0.93 -15.21 -5.02
C ASN A 12 1.91 -14.15 -4.50
N ALA A 13 1.34 -13.13 -3.87
CA ALA A 13 2.05 -12.25 -2.95
C ALA A 13 1.75 -12.66 -1.50
N TYR A 14 2.74 -12.48 -0.62
CA TYR A 14 2.66 -12.86 0.78
C TYR A 14 3.10 -11.73 1.70
N TYR A 15 2.50 -11.66 2.87
CA TYR A 15 2.93 -10.83 3.99
C TYR A 15 3.05 -11.67 5.25
N LYS A 16 4.24 -11.71 5.87
CA LYS A 16 4.55 -12.55 7.05
C LYS A 16 4.11 -14.01 6.86
N GLY A 17 4.33 -14.57 5.67
CA GLY A 17 3.96 -15.94 5.31
C GLY A 17 2.48 -16.17 4.98
N GLY A 18 1.60 -15.17 5.14
CA GLY A 18 0.19 -15.25 4.74
C GLY A 18 -0.06 -14.70 3.34
N ILE A 19 -0.89 -15.37 2.55
CA ILE A 19 -1.28 -14.92 1.20
C ILE A 19 -2.04 -13.59 1.28
N ILE A 20 -1.70 -12.67 0.39
CA ILE A 20 -2.46 -11.45 0.11
C ILE A 20 -3.48 -11.79 -0.97
N THR A 21 -4.73 -11.98 -0.56
CA THR A 21 -5.77 -12.49 -1.47
C THR A 21 -6.10 -11.45 -2.54
N GLY A 22 -6.11 -11.87 -3.80
CA GLY A 22 -6.44 -11.00 -4.94
C GLY A 22 -5.27 -10.16 -5.47
N ALA A 23 -4.07 -10.27 -4.88
CA ALA A 23 -2.89 -9.58 -5.36
C ALA A 23 -2.40 -10.11 -6.71
N ASP A 24 -1.98 -9.20 -7.60
CA ASP A 24 -1.27 -9.55 -8.83
C ASP A 24 0.26 -9.54 -8.59
N PRO A 25 0.90 -10.71 -8.36
CA PRO A 25 2.32 -10.78 -8.04
C PRO A 25 3.23 -10.25 -9.15
N GLN A 26 2.78 -10.21 -10.41
CA GLN A 26 3.59 -9.74 -11.54
C GLN A 26 3.77 -8.22 -11.53
N THR A 27 2.86 -7.50 -10.89
CA THR A 27 2.89 -6.03 -10.80
C THR A 27 3.06 -5.53 -9.36
N PHE A 28 3.27 -6.45 -8.43
CA PHE A 28 3.35 -6.14 -7.01
C PHE A 28 4.63 -5.36 -6.67
N LYS A 29 4.46 -4.21 -6.04
CA LYS A 29 5.52 -3.31 -5.64
C LYS A 29 5.36 -2.97 -4.16
N VAL A 30 6.40 -3.27 -3.38
CA VAL A 30 6.47 -2.93 -1.96
C VAL A 30 7.04 -1.53 -1.80
N PHE A 31 6.40 -0.70 -0.97
CA PHE A 31 6.90 0.63 -0.61
C PHE A 31 7.66 0.60 0.71
N ASN A 32 7.12 -0.05 1.74
CA ASN A 32 7.74 -0.23 3.05
C ASN A 32 7.20 -1.50 3.73
N ASP A 33 7.45 -1.64 5.03
CA ASP A 33 7.06 -2.81 5.84
C ASP A 33 5.54 -3.02 5.95
N TYR A 34 4.74 -2.04 5.50
CA TYR A 34 3.29 -2.06 5.61
C TYR A 34 2.59 -1.86 4.28
N TYR A 35 3.05 -0.97 3.41
CA TYR A 35 2.37 -0.61 2.19
C TYR A 35 2.97 -1.29 0.96
N ALA A 36 2.08 -1.75 0.10
CA ALA A 36 2.41 -2.24 -1.23
C ALA A 36 1.28 -1.89 -2.20
N VAL A 37 1.55 -1.99 -3.49
CA VAL A 37 0.55 -1.85 -4.56
C VAL A 37 0.71 -2.97 -5.57
N ASP A 38 -0.35 -3.26 -6.30
CA ASP A 38 -0.27 -3.86 -7.62
C ASP A 38 -0.97 -2.94 -8.63
N LYS A 39 -1.09 -3.38 -9.89
CA LYS A 39 -1.71 -2.57 -10.95
C LYS A 39 -3.18 -2.16 -10.67
N ASN A 40 -3.88 -2.86 -9.78
CA ASN A 40 -5.31 -2.66 -9.49
C ASN A 40 -5.56 -2.08 -8.09
N ASN A 41 -4.73 -2.42 -7.11
CA ASN A 41 -5.02 -2.20 -5.69
C ASN A 41 -3.81 -1.63 -4.93
N ALA A 42 -4.09 -0.86 -3.89
CA ALA A 42 -3.14 -0.58 -2.82
C ALA A 42 -3.45 -1.46 -1.60
N TYR A 43 -2.40 -1.83 -0.88
CA TYR A 43 -2.46 -2.75 0.25
C TYR A 43 -1.82 -2.12 1.48
N TYR A 44 -2.46 -2.33 2.63
CA TYR A 44 -1.83 -2.23 3.93
C TYR A 44 -1.73 -3.64 4.52
N LYS A 45 -0.51 -4.17 4.59
CA LYS A 45 -0.17 -5.54 4.97
C LYS A 45 -0.84 -6.54 4.02
N ARG A 46 -1.94 -7.16 4.44
CA ARG A 46 -2.70 -8.13 3.62
C ARG A 46 -4.05 -7.59 3.14
N GLU A 47 -4.40 -6.37 3.53
CA GLU A 47 -5.72 -5.80 3.30
C GLU A 47 -5.68 -4.80 2.16
N ILE A 48 -6.69 -4.86 1.28
CA ILE A 48 -6.89 -3.85 0.24
C ILE A 48 -7.35 -2.55 0.92
N ILE A 49 -6.72 -1.44 0.56
CA ILE A 49 -7.15 -0.10 0.95
C ILE A 49 -8.28 0.30 0.01
N ALA A 50 -9.51 0.22 0.50
CA ALA A 50 -10.70 0.42 -0.32
C ALA A 50 -10.73 1.81 -0.97
N GLY A 51 -10.88 1.84 -2.30
CA GLY A 51 -10.98 3.08 -3.08
C GLY A 51 -9.64 3.78 -3.36
N ALA A 52 -8.51 3.19 -2.95
CA ALA A 52 -7.20 3.75 -3.24
C ALA A 52 -6.85 3.70 -4.73
N ASP A 53 -6.30 4.80 -5.23
CA ASP A 53 -5.74 4.87 -6.58
C ASP A 53 -4.30 4.34 -6.57
N SER A 54 -4.12 3.06 -6.92
CA SER A 54 -2.81 2.40 -6.93
C SER A 54 -1.80 3.04 -7.88
N THR A 55 -2.26 3.77 -8.91
CA THR A 55 -1.39 4.40 -9.91
C THR A 55 -0.70 5.65 -9.33
N THR A 56 -1.37 6.34 -8.42
CA THR A 56 -0.87 7.58 -7.79
C THR A 56 -0.49 7.40 -6.32
N PHE A 57 -0.55 6.17 -5.80
CA PHE A 57 -0.25 5.86 -4.41
C PHE A 57 1.22 6.15 -4.06
N ALA A 58 1.43 6.84 -2.95
CA ALA A 58 2.73 7.22 -2.42
C ALA A 58 2.75 7.08 -0.90
N VAL A 59 3.92 6.75 -0.34
CA VAL A 59 4.12 6.58 1.10
C VAL A 59 5.09 7.65 1.60
N PHE A 60 4.83 8.20 2.78
CA PHE A 60 5.74 9.19 3.37
C PHE A 60 7.02 8.52 3.87
N ALA A 61 8.17 9.05 3.46
CA ALA A 61 9.48 8.49 3.81
C ALA A 61 9.79 8.60 5.32
N ASP A 62 9.39 9.71 5.94
CA ASP A 62 9.68 10.00 7.35
C ASP A 62 8.60 9.46 8.31
N ASN A 63 7.49 8.95 7.77
CA ASN A 63 6.41 8.37 8.57
C ASN A 63 5.70 7.23 7.84
N GLU A 64 6.16 6.01 8.14
CA GLU A 64 5.76 4.79 7.45
C GLU A 64 4.29 4.38 7.64
N SER A 65 3.56 5.01 8.56
CA SER A 65 2.12 4.79 8.78
C SER A 65 1.22 5.65 7.91
N TYR A 66 1.78 6.60 7.14
CA TYR A 66 0.98 7.47 6.28
C TYR A 66 1.28 7.23 4.81
N ALA A 67 0.22 7.36 4.02
CA ALA A 67 0.28 7.31 2.56
C ALA A 67 -0.71 8.32 1.96
N THR A 68 -0.53 8.61 0.68
CA THR A 68 -1.48 9.40 -0.11
C THR A 68 -1.73 8.73 -1.44
N ASP A 69 -2.85 9.10 -2.05
CA ASP A 69 -3.00 9.05 -3.50
C ASP A 69 -3.49 10.42 -3.99
N LYS A 70 -3.86 10.54 -5.28
CA LYS A 70 -4.33 11.82 -5.83
C LYS A 70 -5.61 12.38 -5.17
N ASN A 71 -6.37 11.56 -4.45
CA ASN A 71 -7.68 11.90 -3.87
C ASN A 71 -7.67 11.93 -2.33
N ASN A 72 -6.88 11.07 -1.68
CA ASN A 72 -7.01 10.77 -0.26
C ASN A 72 -5.67 10.76 0.47
N VAL A 73 -5.75 10.99 1.78
CA VAL A 73 -4.68 10.71 2.75
C VAL A 73 -5.09 9.50 3.57
N TYR A 74 -4.14 8.61 3.83
CA TYR A 74 -4.33 7.39 4.59
C TYR A 74 -3.46 7.39 5.84
N ASN A 75 -4.03 6.93 6.96
CA ASN A 75 -3.29 6.44 8.11
C ASN A 75 -3.59 4.94 8.23
N ASP A 76 -2.55 4.11 8.12
CA ASP A 76 -2.70 2.67 7.92
C ASP A 76 -3.64 2.37 6.73
N ASN A 77 -4.75 1.67 6.94
CA ASN A 77 -5.74 1.35 5.90
C ASN A 77 -6.93 2.33 5.87
N ALA A 78 -6.94 3.37 6.71
CA ALA A 78 -8.08 4.27 6.90
C ALA A 78 -7.88 5.61 6.21
N ILE A 79 -8.93 6.12 5.56
CA ILE A 79 -8.95 7.46 4.96
C ILE A 79 -9.10 8.51 6.07
N ILE A 80 -8.21 9.51 6.06
CA ILE A 80 -8.32 10.71 6.90
C ILE A 80 -9.29 11.69 6.23
N GLN A 81 -10.53 11.71 6.70
CA GLN A 81 -11.59 12.52 6.10
C GLN A 81 -11.25 14.02 6.13
N GLY A 82 -11.37 14.67 4.96
CA GLY A 82 -11.13 16.11 4.80
C GLY A 82 -9.66 16.52 4.68
N ALA A 83 -8.71 15.59 4.76
CA ALA A 83 -7.31 15.88 4.51
C ALA A 83 -7.06 16.10 3.00
N ASP A 84 -6.27 17.12 2.67
CA ASP A 84 -5.85 17.39 1.29
C ASP A 84 -4.50 16.68 1.02
N PRO A 85 -4.46 15.68 0.12
CA PRO A 85 -3.23 14.92 -0.14
C PRO A 85 -2.08 15.76 -0.72
N LYS A 86 -2.36 16.95 -1.27
CA LYS A 86 -1.32 17.83 -1.83
C LYS A 86 -0.61 18.67 -0.77
N THR A 87 -1.27 18.91 0.35
CA THR A 87 -0.77 19.80 1.41
C THR A 87 -0.56 19.08 2.75
N PHE A 88 -0.96 17.82 2.85
CA PHE A 88 -0.80 17.02 4.06
C PHE A 88 0.67 16.71 4.35
N THR A 89 1.04 16.94 5.61
CA THR A 89 2.34 16.57 6.18
C THR A 89 2.07 15.79 7.48
N PRO A 90 2.53 14.54 7.59
CA PRO A 90 2.32 13.70 8.78
C PRO A 90 3.18 14.12 9.99
#